data_AF-A0A1M8XSY7-F1
#
_entry.id   AF-A0A1M8XSY7-F1
#
_cell.length_a   1.000
_cell.length_b   1.000
_cell.length_c   1.000
_cell.angle_alpha   90.00
_cell.angle_beta   90.00
_cell.angle_gamma   90.00
#
_symmetry.space_group_name_H-M   'P 1'
#
loop_
_entity.id
_entity.type
_entity.pdbx_description
1 polymer ?
#
loop_
_entity_poly.entity_id
_entity_poly.type
_entity_poly.pdbx_seq_one_letter_code
_entity_poly.pdbx_strand_id
1 'polypeptide(L)'
;MPDFSKRLSHLFATVHPAGRGPYSLNEVVAALGKRGVEVSSPYLSLLRKGERSNPAPEIVTALAEFFQVSPAYFYDADYAESVNRDLDWLVQLRDSKVREIAQRSYALSEHSRQAIADMVDHLRKVEGIPDKEAGNSASS
;
A
#
# COMPACT_ATOMS: atom_id res chain seq x y z
N MET A 1 -6.96 17.04 -12.08
CA MET A 1 -5.62 16.54 -11.72
C MET A 1 -5.19 15.47 -12.71
N PRO A 2 -4.18 15.72 -13.57
CA PRO A 2 -3.91 14.89 -14.76
C PRO A 2 -3.47 13.44 -14.47
N ASP A 3 -3.03 13.10 -13.25
CA ASP A 3 -2.59 11.75 -12.90
C ASP A 3 -3.40 11.07 -11.80
N PHE A 4 -4.55 11.65 -11.38
CA PHE A 4 -5.36 11.10 -10.29
C PHE A 4 -5.75 9.64 -10.55
N SER A 5 -6.20 9.33 -11.76
CA SER A 5 -6.63 7.99 -12.17
C SER A 5 -5.49 6.97 -12.13
N LYS A 6 -4.30 7.36 -12.60
CA LYS A 6 -3.09 6.53 -12.57
C LYS A 6 -2.67 6.23 -11.13
N ARG A 7 -2.60 7.26 -10.29
CA ARG A 7 -2.23 7.16 -8.88
C ARG A 7 -3.22 6.31 -8.09
N LEU A 8 -4.52 6.53 -8.29
CA LEU A 8 -5.56 5.71 -7.67
C LEU A 8 -5.45 4.25 -8.12
N SER A 9 -5.31 4.01 -9.42
CA SER A 9 -5.17 2.65 -9.96
C SER A 9 -3.91 1.95 -9.47
N HIS A 10 -2.82 2.68 -9.27
CA HIS A 10 -1.59 2.16 -8.68
C HIS A 10 -1.83 1.70 -7.23
N LEU A 11 -2.47 2.53 -6.38
CA LEU A 11 -2.79 2.14 -5.00
C LEU A 11 -3.68 0.89 -4.93
N PHE A 12 -4.67 0.77 -5.82
CA PHE A 12 -5.48 -0.46 -5.91
C PHE A 12 -4.62 -1.71 -6.21
N ALA A 13 -3.58 -1.57 -7.03
CA ALA A 13 -2.71 -2.68 -7.44
C ALA A 13 -1.64 -3.04 -6.40
N THR A 14 -1.16 -2.07 -5.61
CA THR A 14 -0.01 -2.25 -4.72
C THR A 14 -0.36 -2.26 -3.23
N VAL A 15 -1.48 -1.65 -2.84
CA VAL A 15 -1.90 -1.55 -1.44
C VAL A 15 -3.06 -2.50 -1.18
N HIS A 16 -2.73 -3.72 -0.76
CA HIS A 16 -3.69 -4.71 -0.28
C HIS A 16 -3.06 -5.60 0.80
N PRO A 17 -3.85 -6.25 1.67
CA PRO A 17 -3.31 -7.09 2.72
C PRO A 17 -2.51 -8.27 2.14
N ALA A 18 -1.49 -8.71 2.87
CA ALA A 18 -0.72 -9.89 2.51
C ALA A 18 -1.62 -11.14 2.44
N GLY A 19 -1.34 -12.04 1.49
CA GLY A 19 -2.11 -13.27 1.31
C GLY A 19 -3.47 -13.11 0.60
N ARG A 20 -3.80 -11.91 0.10
CA ARG A 20 -4.97 -11.69 -0.78
C ARG A 20 -4.65 -10.73 -1.92
N GLY A 21 -5.50 -10.72 -2.94
CA GLY A 21 -5.40 -9.80 -4.07
C GLY A 21 -5.91 -8.38 -3.79
N PRO A 22 -5.85 -7.49 -4.81
CA PRO A 22 -6.34 -6.12 -4.79
C PRO A 22 -7.75 -5.95 -4.19
N TYR A 23 -8.01 -4.79 -3.57
CA TYR A 23 -9.35 -4.43 -3.12
C TYR A 23 -10.33 -4.30 -4.30
N SER A 24 -11.54 -4.80 -4.12
CA SER A 24 -12.66 -4.55 -5.03
C SER A 24 -13.22 -3.13 -4.83
N LEU A 25 -13.92 -2.60 -5.84
CA LEU A 25 -14.57 -1.29 -5.73
C LEU A 25 -15.59 -1.25 -4.58
N ASN A 26 -16.35 -2.33 -4.39
CA ASN A 26 -17.38 -2.41 -3.34
C ASN A 26 -16.76 -2.42 -1.94
N GLU A 27 -15.60 -3.05 -1.75
CA GLU A 27 -14.89 -3.00 -0.47
C GLU A 27 -14.45 -1.58 -0.12
N VAL A 28 -13.90 -0.84 -1.09
CA VAL A 28 -13.50 0.55 -0.87
C VAL A 28 -14.71 1.42 -0.57
N VAL A 29 -15.79 1.29 -1.35
CA VAL A 29 -17.03 2.03 -1.13
C VAL A 29 -17.60 1.78 0.27
N ALA A 30 -17.69 0.50 0.69
CA ALA A 30 -18.17 0.16 2.02
C ALA A 30 -17.28 0.71 3.13
N ALA A 31 -15.96 0.73 2.93
CA ALA A 31 -15.02 1.29 3.90
C ALA A 31 -15.10 2.82 4.01
N LEU A 32 -15.31 3.51 2.89
CA LEU A 32 -15.53 4.97 2.85
C LEU A 32 -16.87 5.34 3.51
N GLY A 33 -17.94 4.58 3.24
CA GLY A 33 -19.25 4.80 3.88
C GLY A 33 -19.21 4.65 5.41
N LYS A 34 -18.42 3.70 5.94
CA LYS A 34 -18.17 3.57 7.39
C LYS A 34 -17.50 4.81 8.02
N ARG A 35 -16.89 5.67 7.20
CA ARG A 35 -16.25 6.94 7.60
C ARG A 35 -17.12 8.16 7.29
N GLY A 36 -18.37 7.95 6.87
CA GLY A 36 -19.31 9.03 6.53
C GLY A 36 -19.12 9.61 5.12
N VAL A 37 -18.25 9.01 4.30
CA VAL A 37 -17.98 9.49 2.93
C VAL A 37 -18.68 8.57 1.93
N GLU A 38 -19.83 9.01 1.44
CA GLU A 38 -20.66 8.25 0.50
C GLU A 38 -20.12 8.37 -0.93
N VAL A 39 -19.72 7.24 -1.51
CA VAL A 39 -19.23 7.15 -2.88
C VAL A 39 -19.83 5.92 -3.55
N SER A 40 -20.25 6.03 -4.81
CA SER A 40 -20.77 4.87 -5.55
C SER A 40 -19.67 4.10 -6.29
N SER A 41 -19.81 2.78 -6.40
CA SER A 41 -18.86 1.94 -7.17
C SER A 41 -18.73 2.39 -8.64
N PRO A 42 -19.81 2.78 -9.35
CA PRO A 42 -19.69 3.35 -10.69
C PRO A 42 -18.85 4.63 -10.72
N TYR A 43 -19.05 5.56 -9.79
CA TYR A 43 -18.25 6.78 -9.72
C TYR A 43 -16.77 6.49 -9.47
N LEU A 44 -16.46 5.56 -8.56
CA LEU A 44 -15.09 5.14 -8.30
C LEU A 44 -14.44 4.46 -9.54
N SER A 45 -15.22 3.73 -10.33
CA SER A 45 -14.77 3.19 -11.62
C SER A 45 -14.41 4.31 -12.61
N LEU A 46 -15.27 5.33 -12.73
CA LEU A 46 -15.01 6.49 -13.59
C LEU A 46 -13.74 7.25 -13.18
N LEU A 47 -13.50 7.39 -11.87
CA LEU A 47 -12.27 7.98 -11.34
C LEU A 47 -11.04 7.18 -11.73
N ARG A 48 -11.08 5.85 -11.59
CA ARG A 48 -9.96 4.97 -11.97
C ARG A 48 -9.67 4.96 -13.46
N LYS A 49 -10.69 5.08 -14.30
CA LYS A 49 -10.54 5.18 -15.77
C LYS A 49 -10.10 6.57 -16.23
N GLY A 50 -10.17 7.58 -15.36
CA GLY A 50 -9.88 8.97 -15.71
C GLY A 50 -11.01 9.69 -16.44
N GLU A 51 -12.17 9.05 -16.61
CA GLU A 51 -13.39 9.67 -17.13
C GLU A 51 -13.91 10.77 -16.17
N ARG A 52 -13.56 10.65 -14.88
CA ARG A 52 -13.64 11.74 -13.89
C ARG A 52 -12.25 11.96 -13.30
N SER A 53 -11.83 13.21 -13.15
CA SER A 53 -10.43 13.54 -12.80
C SER A 53 -10.29 14.62 -11.72
N ASN A 54 -11.39 14.97 -11.05
CA ASN A 54 -11.41 15.99 -9.98
C ASN A 54 -12.50 15.66 -8.93
N PRO A 55 -12.30 14.63 -8.09
CA PRO A 55 -13.18 14.36 -6.96
C PRO A 55 -13.09 15.47 -5.90
N ALA A 56 -14.11 15.55 -5.04
CA ALA A 56 -14.09 16.47 -3.90
C ALA A 56 -12.89 16.16 -2.98
N PRO A 57 -12.28 17.18 -2.33
CA PRO A 57 -11.14 16.97 -1.42
C PRO A 57 -11.41 15.94 -0.32
N GLU A 58 -12.64 15.91 0.20
CA GLU A 58 -13.08 14.91 1.19
C GLU A 58 -12.94 13.47 0.68
N ILE A 59 -13.30 13.22 -0.59
CA ILE A 59 -13.16 11.90 -1.23
C ILE A 59 -11.67 11.56 -1.41
N VAL A 60 -10.84 12.54 -1.78
CA VAL A 60 -9.39 12.32 -1.91
C VAL A 60 -8.78 11.94 -0.56
N THR A 61 -9.12 12.66 0.51
CA THR A 61 -8.68 12.36 1.87
C THR A 61 -9.13 10.96 2.30
N ALA A 62 -10.41 10.63 2.11
CA ALA A 62 -10.94 9.32 2.50
C ALA A 62 -10.28 8.17 1.74
N LEU A 63 -10.01 8.34 0.44
CA LEU A 63 -9.26 7.37 -0.36
C LEU A 63 -7.81 7.24 0.13
N ALA A 64 -7.14 8.36 0.39
CA ALA A 64 -5.77 8.37 0.89
C ALA A 64 -5.66 7.61 2.22
N GLU A 65 -6.54 7.91 3.17
CA GLU A 65 -6.60 7.22 4.44
C GLU A 65 -7.00 5.74 4.29
N PHE A 66 -7.87 5.38 3.34
CA PHE A 66 -8.19 3.98 3.08
C PHE A 66 -6.94 3.20 2.64
N PHE A 67 -6.18 3.74 1.70
CA PHE A 67 -4.90 3.19 1.25
C PHE A 67 -3.71 3.52 2.17
N GLN A 68 -3.99 4.13 3.33
CA GLN A 68 -3.01 4.50 4.36
C GLN A 68 -1.87 5.38 3.84
N VAL A 69 -2.09 6.18 2.80
CA VAL A 69 -1.15 7.18 2.26
C VAL A 69 -1.52 8.60 2.70
N SER A 70 -0.58 9.54 2.63
CA SER A 70 -0.90 10.98 2.77
C SER A 70 -1.74 11.46 1.57
N PRO A 71 -2.73 12.36 1.76
CA PRO A 71 -3.47 12.98 0.65
C PRO A 71 -2.56 13.68 -0.37
N ALA A 72 -1.38 14.17 0.06
CA ALA A 72 -0.37 14.75 -0.81
C ALA A 72 0.03 13.81 -1.97
N TYR A 73 -0.10 12.49 -1.79
CA TYR A 73 0.12 11.50 -2.83
C TYR A 73 -0.68 11.79 -4.10
N PHE A 74 -1.88 12.36 -4.00
CA PHE A 74 -2.69 12.66 -5.19
C PHE A 74 -2.34 14.00 -5.84
N TYR A 75 -1.73 14.94 -5.10
CA TYR A 75 -1.51 16.33 -5.56
C TYR A 75 -0.05 16.60 -5.97
N ASP A 76 0.91 16.02 -5.29
CA ASP A 76 2.35 16.29 -5.44
C ASP A 76 2.99 15.14 -6.24
N ALA A 77 3.65 15.45 -7.36
CA ALA A 77 4.27 14.45 -8.22
C ALA A 77 5.56 13.88 -7.63
N ASP A 78 6.40 14.73 -7.03
CA ASP A 78 7.68 14.31 -6.45
C ASP A 78 7.44 13.44 -5.21
N TYR A 79 6.45 13.84 -4.39
CA TYR A 79 6.02 13.02 -3.25
C TYR A 79 5.41 11.68 -3.73
N ALA A 80 4.59 11.69 -4.79
CA ALA A 80 4.03 10.46 -5.33
C ALA A 80 5.11 9.52 -5.88
N GLU A 81 6.12 10.04 -6.57
CA GLU A 81 7.25 9.23 -7.03
C GLU A 81 8.06 8.66 -5.88
N SER A 82 8.34 9.43 -4.83
CA SER A 82 9.00 8.90 -3.63
C SER A 82 8.19 7.80 -3.00
N VAL A 83 6.90 8.02 -2.80
CA VAL A 83 6.01 7.01 -2.22
C VAL A 83 5.91 5.79 -3.13
N ASN A 84 5.90 5.93 -4.45
CA ASN A 84 5.89 4.81 -5.40
C ASN A 84 7.17 3.97 -5.36
N ARG A 85 8.35 4.59 -5.19
CA ARG A 85 9.62 3.87 -5.00
C ARG A 85 9.60 3.05 -3.71
N ASP A 86 9.01 3.61 -2.66
CA ASP A 86 9.02 3.02 -1.32
C ASP A 86 7.77 2.18 -1.02
N LEU A 87 6.76 2.18 -1.90
CA LEU A 87 5.40 1.68 -1.63
C LEU A 87 5.40 0.19 -1.27
N ASP A 88 6.26 -0.59 -1.93
CA ASP A 88 6.45 -2.02 -1.66
C ASP A 88 6.93 -2.30 -0.23
N TRP A 89 7.74 -1.39 0.35
CA TRP A 89 8.27 -1.49 1.71
C TRP A 89 7.37 -0.80 2.73
N LEU A 90 6.79 0.35 2.36
CA LEU A 90 5.88 1.13 3.20
C LEU A 90 4.56 0.41 3.45
N VAL A 91 4.00 -0.33 2.49
CA VAL A 91 2.79 -1.14 2.70
C VAL A 91 3.06 -2.24 3.74
N GLN A 92 4.24 -2.86 3.70
CA GLN A 92 4.63 -3.89 4.67
C GLN A 92 4.83 -3.28 6.06
N LEU A 93 5.50 -2.13 6.19
CA LEU A 93 5.67 -1.42 7.49
C LEU A 93 4.42 -0.71 8.00
N ARG A 94 3.38 -0.56 7.17
CA ARG A 94 2.09 0.00 7.58
C ARG A 94 1.25 -0.99 8.35
N ASP A 95 1.51 -2.29 8.19
CA ASP A 95 0.92 -3.30 9.05
C ASP A 95 1.35 -3.04 10.52
N SER A 96 0.37 -2.89 11.40
CA SER A 96 0.62 -2.55 12.81
C SER A 96 1.49 -3.58 13.52
N LYS A 97 1.42 -4.86 13.13
CA LYS A 97 2.23 -5.94 13.71
C LYS A 97 3.64 -5.95 13.14
N VAL A 98 3.81 -5.70 11.84
CA VAL A 98 5.15 -5.53 11.25
C VAL A 98 5.87 -4.33 11.88
N ARG A 99 5.15 -3.22 12.12
CA ARG A 99 5.71 -2.04 12.80
C ARG A 99 6.10 -2.34 14.25
N GLU A 100 5.25 -3.06 14.98
CA GLU A 100 5.54 -3.48 16.35
C GLU A 100 6.80 -4.36 16.42
N ILE A 101 6.93 -5.31 15.49
CA ILE A 101 8.14 -6.16 15.37
C ILE A 101 9.35 -5.29 15.08
N ALA A 102 9.28 -4.38 14.11
CA ALA A 102 10.40 -3.50 13.76
C ALA A 102 10.84 -2.63 14.96
N GLN A 103 9.89 -2.02 15.68
CA GLN A 103 10.18 -1.20 16.86
C GLN A 103 10.87 -2.00 17.97
N ARG A 104 10.38 -3.22 18.25
CA ARG A 104 10.95 -4.09 19.29
C ARG A 104 12.33 -4.63 18.90
N SER A 105 12.53 -4.94 17.62
CA SER A 105 13.81 -5.43 17.09
C SER A 105 14.90 -4.36 17.04
N TYR A 106 14.53 -3.07 16.96
CA TYR A 106 15.49 -1.97 16.89
C TYR A 106 16.41 -1.89 18.12
N ALA A 107 15.91 -2.19 19.32
CA ALA A 107 16.72 -2.14 20.54
C ALA A 107 17.63 -3.37 20.76
N LEU A 108 17.51 -4.41 19.91
CA LEU A 108 18.24 -5.66 20.07
C LEU A 108 19.66 -5.59 19.50
N SER A 109 20.52 -6.50 19.97
CA SER A 109 21.85 -6.72 19.39
C SER A 109 21.77 -7.29 17.98
N GLU A 110 22.83 -7.10 17.20
CA GLU A 110 22.88 -7.58 15.81
C GLU A 110 22.68 -9.10 15.70
N HIS A 111 23.28 -9.87 16.61
CA HIS A 111 23.08 -11.30 16.69
C HIS A 111 21.60 -11.68 16.91
N SER A 112 20.89 -10.94 17.76
CA SER A 112 19.47 -11.21 18.03
C SER A 112 18.58 -10.77 16.86
N ARG A 113 18.94 -9.70 16.15
CA ARG A 113 18.25 -9.31 14.91
C ARG A 113 18.43 -10.36 13.82
N GLN A 114 19.61 -10.96 13.69
CA GLN A 114 19.84 -12.07 12.77
C GLN A 114 18.94 -13.27 13.09
N ALA A 115 18.82 -13.64 14.37
CA ALA A 115 17.91 -14.72 14.77
C ALA A 115 16.43 -14.44 14.43
N ILE A 116 16.01 -13.17 14.49
CA ILE A 116 14.66 -12.76 14.05
C ILE A 116 14.52 -12.91 12.53
N ALA A 117 15.53 -12.50 11.75
CA ALA A 117 15.53 -12.67 10.29
C ALA A 117 15.42 -14.15 9.90
N ASP A 118 16.23 -15.01 10.51
CA ASP A 118 16.21 -16.46 10.26
C ASP A 118 14.84 -17.09 10.59
N MET A 119 14.20 -16.63 11.67
CA MET A 119 12.85 -17.06 12.05
C MET A 119 11.80 -16.63 11.02
N VAL A 120 11.89 -15.39 10.52
CA VAL A 120 11.00 -14.90 9.44
C VAL A 120 11.18 -15.76 8.19
N ASP A 121 12.42 -16.06 7.78
CA ASP A 121 12.70 -16.92 6.62
C ASP A 121 12.17 -18.34 6.80
N HIS A 122 12.27 -18.88 8.01
CA HIS A 122 11.70 -20.18 8.34
C HIS A 122 10.17 -20.17 8.19
N LEU A 123 9.48 -19.17 8.76
CA LEU A 123 8.03 -19.04 8.68
C LEU A 123 7.54 -18.85 7.24
N ARG A 124 8.26 -18.07 6.43
CA ARG A 124 7.98 -17.92 4.99
C ARG A 124 7.99 -19.25 4.26
N LYS A 125 8.98 -20.10 4.54
CA LYS A 125 9.07 -21.46 3.97
C LYS A 125 7.91 -22.34 4.43
N VAL A 126 7.54 -22.28 5.71
CA VAL A 126 6.41 -23.04 6.28
C VAL A 126 5.09 -22.63 5.64
N GLU A 127 4.90 -21.33 5.38
CA GLU A 127 3.69 -20.78 4.74
C GLU A 127 3.70 -20.89 3.21
N GLY A 128 4.78 -21.40 2.61
CA GLY A 128 4.93 -21.50 1.15
C GLY A 128 5.06 -20.14 0.45
N ILE A 129 5.48 -19.10 1.18
CA ILE A 129 5.72 -17.77 0.63
C ILE A 129 7.07 -17.79 -0.09
N PRO A 130 7.11 -17.59 -1.42
CA PRO A 130 8.35 -17.63 -2.17
C PRO A 130 9.28 -16.50 -1.71
N ASP A 131 10.57 -16.79 -1.59
CA ASP A 131 11.57 -15.75 -1.38
C ASP A 131 11.47 -14.73 -2.53
N LYS A 132 11.42 -13.44 -2.20
CA LYS A 132 11.53 -12.41 -3.23
C LYS A 132 12.89 -12.65 -3.88
N GLU A 133 12.90 -13.08 -5.14
CA GLU A 133 14.12 -13.19 -5.92
C GLU A 133 14.91 -11.90 -5.72
N ALA A 134 16.13 -12.03 -5.22
CA ALA A 134 17.09 -10.95 -5.18
C ALA A 134 17.12 -10.36 -6.59
N GLY A 135 16.74 -9.08 -6.72
CA GLY A 135 16.73 -8.36 -7.98
C GLY A 135 18.04 -8.63 -8.72
N ASN A 136 17.89 -9.25 -9.87
CA ASN A 136 18.90 -9.63 -10.84
C ASN A 136 20.16 -8.73 -10.79
N SER A 137 21.23 -9.20 -10.17
CA SER A 137 22.58 -8.74 -10.47
C SER A 137 23.17 -9.64 -11.56
N ALA A 138 23.00 -9.25 -12.83
CA ALA A 138 23.96 -9.49 -13.92
C ALA A 138 23.37 -9.10 -15.29
N SER A 139 24.31 -8.71 -16.18
CA SER A 139 24.20 -8.40 -17.62
C SER A 139 23.96 -6.92 -17.94
N SER A 140 24.87 -6.16 -18.54
CA SER A 140 26.19 -6.40 -19.15
C SER A 140 26.96 -5.09 -19.22
#